data_AF-A0AAN1SIS2-F1
#
_entry.id   AF-A0AAN1SIS2-F1
#
_cell.length_a   1.000
_cell.length_b   1.000
_cell.length_c   1.000
_cell.angle_alpha   90.00
_cell.angle_beta   90.00
_cell.angle_gamma   90.00
#
_symmetry.space_group_name_H-M   'P 1'
#
loop_
_entity.id
_entity.type
_entity.pdbx_description
1 polymer ?
#
loop_
_entity_poly.entity_id
_entity_poly.type
_entity_poly.pdbx_seq_one_letter_code
_entity_poly.pdbx_strand_id
1 'polypeptide(L)'
;MFDILLEKQDKIIFRVFQYLQIKNPCPLKEITIHLGLSLKSLKRYIFIWQQSDSNASMGISFYIKGPKITAIYSPEDANLFLSSLLARSFSFQILVKIIENPFCTFKKLENEFYLSKATMQRRMQKMKPLLSSYDLTVSFTSAPTLKGNELQIRYFSLLVSLLYDPPFTHNKQMLYERYKEVQQYRNSQGFLLSKAVFTPTTKYYPIPFQINDTSLLFLWKQFSGIENIWLKPSLTSGLDFALHAHTELNELKLISLSQKLHRLHSLCDLYSGSFLFTYNPFFFVKDAKRLTQSFTKLLPNYQQILTTHPELPYFYEKLLQYESSSKNSSQIIAED
;
A
#
# COMPACT_ATOMS: atom_id res chain seq x y z
N MET A 1 2.63 -8.39 -1.24
CA MET A 1 1.27 -7.91 -0.88
C MET A 1 0.96 -8.44 0.50
N PHE A 2 0.43 -7.60 1.41
CA PHE A 2 0.33 -7.92 2.84
C PHE A 2 -0.66 -9.06 3.15
N ASP A 3 -1.58 -9.36 2.23
CA ASP A 3 -2.47 -10.52 2.27
C ASP A 3 -1.74 -11.87 2.38
N ILE A 4 -0.45 -11.94 2.02
CA ILE A 4 0.38 -13.13 2.26
C ILE A 4 0.50 -13.46 3.75
N LEU A 5 0.36 -12.47 4.64
CA LEU A 5 0.45 -12.66 6.07
C LEU A 5 -0.82 -13.26 6.66
N LEU A 6 -1.97 -13.17 5.99
CA LEU A 6 -3.24 -13.72 6.46
C LEU A 6 -3.21 -15.24 6.66
N GLU A 7 -3.88 -15.72 7.70
CA GLU A 7 -4.11 -17.16 7.88
C GLU A 7 -4.92 -17.73 6.71
N LYS A 8 -4.83 -19.05 6.49
CA LYS A 8 -5.39 -19.68 5.28
C LYS A 8 -6.88 -19.35 5.08
N GLN A 9 -7.66 -19.38 6.15
CA GLN A 9 -9.09 -19.08 6.09
C GLN A 9 -9.36 -17.60 5.80
N ASP A 10 -8.74 -16.69 6.54
CA ASP A 10 -8.88 -15.24 6.33
C ASP A 10 -8.42 -14.84 4.93
N LYS A 11 -7.36 -15.46 4.41
CA LYS A 11 -6.89 -15.23 3.04
C LYS A 11 -7.94 -15.63 2.00
N ILE A 12 -8.67 -16.73 2.22
CA ILE A 12 -9.74 -17.15 1.31
C ILE A 12 -10.90 -16.17 1.38
N ILE A 13 -11.33 -15.79 2.59
CA ILE A 13 -12.42 -14.82 2.79
C ILE A 13 -12.06 -13.46 2.18
N PHE A 14 -10.84 -13.00 2.40
CA PHE A 14 -10.35 -11.76 1.83
C PHE A 14 -10.39 -11.79 0.30
N ARG A 15 -9.99 -12.91 -0.32
CA ARG A 15 -10.07 -13.06 -1.79
C ARG A 15 -11.51 -13.13 -2.31
N VAL A 16 -12.44 -13.73 -1.56
CA VAL A 16 -13.88 -13.70 -1.87
C VAL A 16 -14.38 -12.25 -1.86
N PHE A 17 -14.03 -11.50 -0.82
CA PHE A 17 -14.35 -10.08 -0.71
C PHE A 17 -13.79 -9.27 -1.88
N GLN A 18 -12.49 -9.41 -2.20
CA GLN A 18 -11.86 -8.71 -3.32
C GLN A 18 -12.57 -8.99 -4.65
N TYR A 19 -12.98 -10.24 -4.90
CA TYR A 19 -13.73 -10.58 -6.12
C TYR A 19 -15.11 -9.90 -6.15
N LEU A 20 -15.79 -9.88 -5.00
CA LEU A 20 -17.09 -9.21 -4.84
C LEU A 20 -16.97 -7.67 -4.93
N GLN A 21 -15.81 -7.07 -4.66
CA GLN A 21 -15.64 -5.62 -4.93
C GLN A 21 -15.74 -5.27 -6.42
N ILE A 22 -15.55 -6.25 -7.32
CA ILE A 22 -15.61 -6.04 -8.78
C ILE A 22 -16.96 -6.47 -9.34
N LYS A 23 -17.48 -7.60 -8.86
CA LYS A 23 -18.73 -8.17 -9.32
C LYS A 23 -19.55 -8.66 -8.13
N ASN A 24 -20.48 -7.83 -7.68
CA ASN A 24 -21.39 -8.12 -6.59
C ASN A 24 -22.82 -7.70 -6.96
N PRO A 25 -23.80 -8.62 -6.96
CA PRO A 25 -23.69 -10.05 -6.63
C PRO A 25 -23.06 -10.89 -7.76
N CYS A 26 -22.54 -12.09 -7.45
CA CYS A 26 -22.03 -13.02 -8.47
C CYS A 26 -22.35 -14.50 -8.19
N PRO A 27 -22.32 -15.38 -9.22
CA PRO A 27 -22.49 -16.82 -9.01
C PRO A 27 -21.32 -17.43 -8.24
N LEU A 28 -21.62 -18.30 -7.27
CA LEU A 28 -20.61 -19.04 -6.50
C LEU A 28 -19.64 -19.82 -7.40
N LYS A 29 -20.13 -20.34 -8.53
CA LYS A 29 -19.31 -21.07 -9.51
C LYS A 29 -18.16 -20.22 -10.06
N GLU A 30 -18.40 -18.93 -10.33
CA GLU A 30 -17.37 -18.03 -10.85
C GLU A 30 -16.25 -17.83 -9.81
N ILE A 31 -16.61 -17.58 -8.55
CA ILE A 31 -15.63 -17.47 -7.46
C ILE A 31 -14.86 -18.78 -7.27
N THR A 32 -15.53 -19.94 -7.32
CA THR A 32 -14.82 -21.23 -7.14
C THR A 32 -13.78 -21.48 -8.21
N ILE A 33 -14.08 -21.13 -9.47
CA ILE A 33 -13.14 -21.24 -10.59
C ILE A 33 -11.98 -20.27 -10.35
N HIS A 34 -12.27 -19.02 -10.01
CA HIS A 34 -11.25 -18.00 -9.77
C HIS A 34 -10.32 -18.33 -8.59
N LEU A 35 -10.85 -18.89 -7.50
CA LEU A 35 -10.08 -19.22 -6.31
C LEU A 35 -9.47 -20.63 -6.34
N GLY A 36 -9.79 -21.46 -7.34
CA GLY A 36 -9.36 -22.86 -7.39
C GLY A 36 -9.90 -23.70 -6.22
N LEU A 37 -11.15 -23.44 -5.80
CA LEU A 37 -11.78 -24.10 -4.65
C LEU A 37 -12.99 -24.92 -5.09
N SER A 38 -13.32 -25.99 -4.37
CA SER A 38 -14.61 -26.65 -4.56
C SER A 38 -15.75 -25.83 -3.97
N LEU A 39 -16.95 -25.95 -4.53
CA LEU A 39 -18.16 -25.27 -4.04
C LEU A 39 -18.44 -25.59 -2.57
N LYS A 40 -18.22 -26.86 -2.16
CA LYS A 40 -18.36 -27.31 -0.77
C LYS A 40 -17.38 -26.58 0.16
N SER A 41 -16.12 -26.46 -0.24
CA SER A 41 -15.10 -25.75 0.55
C SER A 41 -15.41 -24.27 0.68
N LEU A 42 -15.82 -23.60 -0.41
CA LEU A 42 -16.17 -22.18 -0.38
C LEU A 42 -17.34 -21.91 0.59
N LYS A 43 -18.43 -22.68 0.47
CA LYS A 43 -19.58 -22.57 1.38
C LYS A 43 -19.19 -22.79 2.83
N ARG A 44 -18.33 -23.79 3.10
CA ARG A 44 -17.83 -24.06 4.45
C ARG A 44 -17.04 -22.88 5.01
N TYR A 45 -16.12 -22.28 4.24
CA TYR A 45 -15.33 -21.15 4.71
C TYR A 45 -16.20 -19.94 5.05
N ILE A 46 -17.16 -19.62 4.18
CA ILE A 46 -18.11 -18.52 4.40
C ILE A 46 -18.94 -18.79 5.65
N PHE A 47 -19.49 -20.01 5.79
CA PHE A 47 -20.29 -20.36 6.96
C PHE A 47 -19.49 -20.25 8.27
N ILE A 48 -18.28 -20.81 8.34
CA ILE A 48 -17.43 -20.70 9.54
C ILE A 48 -17.12 -19.23 9.83
N TRP A 49 -16.87 -18.43 8.80
CA TRP A 49 -16.61 -17.01 8.97
C TRP A 49 -17.83 -16.27 9.55
N GLN A 50 -19.03 -16.54 9.06
CA GLN A 50 -20.26 -15.91 9.57
C GLN A 50 -20.60 -16.32 11.01
N GLN A 51 -20.19 -17.51 11.46
CA GLN A 51 -20.48 -18.03 12.79
C GLN A 51 -19.61 -17.42 13.90
N SER A 52 -18.56 -16.65 13.56
CA SER A 52 -17.71 -16.04 14.58
C SER A 52 -18.19 -14.62 14.88
N ASP A 53 -18.56 -14.36 16.12
CA ASP A 53 -18.99 -13.02 16.59
C ASP A 53 -17.93 -11.95 16.32
N SER A 54 -16.64 -12.33 16.38
CA SER A 54 -15.51 -11.45 16.06
C SER A 54 -15.49 -10.95 14.61
N ASN A 55 -16.20 -11.63 13.70
CA ASN A 55 -16.32 -11.24 12.30
C ASN A 55 -17.52 -10.33 12.06
N ALA A 56 -18.57 -10.44 12.87
CA ALA A 56 -19.75 -9.59 12.75
C ALA A 56 -19.42 -8.11 13.02
N SER A 57 -18.48 -7.84 13.93
CA SER A 57 -17.99 -6.49 14.23
C SER A 57 -17.14 -5.85 13.13
N MET A 58 -16.79 -6.59 12.06
CA MET A 58 -15.99 -6.07 10.94
C MET A 58 -16.81 -5.36 9.86
N GLY A 59 -18.13 -5.26 10.04
CA GLY A 59 -19.02 -4.54 9.10
C GLY A 59 -19.14 -5.19 7.71
N ILE A 60 -18.63 -6.40 7.54
CA ILE A 60 -18.76 -7.17 6.30
C ILE A 60 -19.72 -8.34 6.53
N SER A 61 -20.57 -8.61 5.56
CA SER A 61 -21.44 -9.78 5.58
C SER A 61 -21.55 -10.40 4.21
N PHE A 62 -21.43 -11.73 4.14
CA PHE A 62 -21.66 -12.48 2.91
C PHE A 62 -23.03 -13.14 2.98
N TYR A 63 -23.81 -13.08 1.90
CA TYR A 63 -25.12 -13.73 1.84
C TYR A 63 -25.20 -14.64 0.63
N ILE A 64 -25.55 -15.91 0.85
CA ILE A 64 -25.71 -16.91 -0.20
C ILE A 64 -27.21 -17.13 -0.45
N LYS A 65 -27.69 -16.77 -1.64
CA LYS A 65 -29.06 -17.02 -2.09
C LYS A 65 -29.03 -17.92 -3.33
N GLY A 66 -29.39 -19.18 -3.16
CA GLY A 66 -29.33 -20.18 -4.23
C GLY A 66 -27.90 -20.33 -4.79
N PRO A 67 -27.67 -20.09 -6.09
CA PRO A 67 -26.35 -20.19 -6.69
C PRO A 67 -25.50 -18.90 -6.59
N LYS A 68 -26.04 -17.80 -6.03
CA LYS A 68 -25.37 -16.50 -5.97
C LYS A 68 -24.90 -16.17 -4.57
N ILE A 69 -23.83 -15.39 -4.50
CA ILE A 69 -23.30 -14.78 -3.29
C ILE A 69 -23.25 -13.26 -3.45
N THR A 70 -23.54 -12.57 -2.36
CA THR A 70 -23.53 -11.10 -2.26
C THR A 70 -22.68 -10.72 -1.06
N ALA A 71 -21.90 -9.65 -1.15
CA ALA A 71 -21.28 -9.02 0.00
C ALA A 71 -22.03 -7.72 0.35
N ILE A 72 -22.22 -7.46 1.63
CA ILE A 72 -22.83 -6.25 2.19
C ILE A 72 -21.80 -5.62 3.11
N TYR A 73 -21.46 -4.36 2.88
CA TYR A 73 -20.44 -3.61 3.62
C TYR A 73 -20.58 -2.11 3.35
N SER A 74 -20.10 -1.26 4.28
CA SER A 74 -19.87 0.15 4.03
C SER A 74 -18.50 0.40 3.35
N PRO A 75 -18.29 1.52 2.65
CA PRO A 75 -16.98 1.89 2.11
C PRO A 75 -15.88 1.94 3.18
N GLU A 76 -16.22 2.38 4.40
CA GLU A 76 -15.30 2.47 5.53
C GLU A 76 -14.85 1.08 5.96
N ASP A 77 -15.79 0.14 6.15
CA ASP A 77 -15.50 -1.24 6.52
C ASP A 77 -14.66 -1.95 5.44
N ALA A 78 -14.97 -1.69 4.16
CA ALA A 78 -14.21 -2.23 3.04
C ALA A 78 -12.74 -1.84 3.08
N ASN A 79 -12.44 -0.59 3.45
CA ASN A 79 -11.08 -0.07 3.54
C ASN A 79 -10.33 -0.68 4.74
N LEU A 80 -11.02 -0.93 5.85
CA LEU A 80 -10.43 -1.47 7.07
C LEU A 80 -10.28 -3.00 7.04
N PHE A 81 -10.97 -3.69 6.14
CA PHE A 81 -11.11 -5.14 6.21
C PHE A 81 -9.78 -5.90 6.22
N LEU A 82 -8.82 -5.52 5.39
CA LEU A 82 -7.50 -6.15 5.40
C LEU A 82 -6.84 -5.97 6.78
N SER A 83 -6.85 -4.77 7.33
CA SER A 83 -6.28 -4.44 8.64
C SER A 83 -6.93 -5.27 9.74
N SER A 84 -8.27 -5.39 9.74
CA SER A 84 -9.01 -6.21 10.70
C SER A 84 -8.66 -7.70 10.61
N LEU A 85 -8.42 -8.22 9.40
CA LEU A 85 -7.95 -9.60 9.22
C LEU A 85 -6.46 -9.77 9.59
N LEU A 86 -5.62 -8.76 9.36
CA LEU A 86 -4.21 -8.78 9.72
C LEU A 86 -4.00 -8.69 11.24
N ALA A 87 -4.84 -7.93 11.95
CA ALA A 87 -4.74 -7.75 13.40
C ALA A 87 -4.76 -9.07 14.18
N ARG A 88 -5.44 -10.11 13.66
CA ARG A 88 -5.48 -11.47 14.24
C ARG A 88 -4.42 -12.43 13.67
N SER A 89 -3.68 -12.03 12.65
CA SER A 89 -2.65 -12.88 12.04
C SER A 89 -1.40 -12.89 12.90
N PHE A 90 -1.01 -14.07 13.38
CA PHE A 90 0.28 -14.25 14.07
C PHE A 90 1.46 -13.81 13.21
N SER A 91 1.44 -14.09 11.90
CA SER A 91 2.51 -13.64 11.00
C SER A 91 2.64 -12.11 10.98
N PHE A 92 1.52 -11.38 11.00
CA PHE A 92 1.55 -9.93 11.03
C PHE A 92 1.93 -9.38 12.41
N GLN A 93 1.38 -9.94 13.50
CA GLN A 93 1.74 -9.54 14.86
C GLN A 93 3.25 -9.73 15.13
N ILE A 94 3.84 -10.82 14.65
CA ILE A 94 5.28 -11.02 14.79
C ILE A 94 6.08 -9.99 13.98
N LEU A 95 5.61 -9.64 12.77
CA LEU A 95 6.23 -8.57 11.97
C LEU A 95 6.23 -7.24 12.73
N VAL A 96 5.08 -6.88 13.33
CA VAL A 96 4.94 -5.69 14.16
C VAL A 96 5.95 -5.73 15.31
N LYS A 97 6.07 -6.86 16.02
CA LYS A 97 7.04 -7.00 17.11
C LYS A 97 8.50 -6.89 16.68
N ILE A 98 8.84 -7.37 15.48
CA ILE A 98 10.20 -7.20 14.93
C ILE A 98 10.50 -5.72 14.66
N ILE A 99 9.53 -4.95 14.19
CA ILE A 99 9.68 -3.51 13.92
C ILE A 99 9.74 -2.72 15.24
N GLU A 100 8.88 -3.04 16.20
CA GLU A 100 8.89 -2.45 17.54
C GLU A 100 10.18 -2.74 18.30
N ASN A 101 10.74 -3.95 18.14
CA ASN A 101 11.97 -4.34 18.83
C ASN A 101 13.03 -4.86 17.86
N PRO A 102 13.89 -3.96 17.32
CA PRO A 102 14.95 -4.30 16.39
C PRO A 102 16.00 -5.26 16.96
N PHE A 103 16.08 -5.40 18.28
CA PHE A 103 17.01 -6.27 18.98
C PHE A 103 16.33 -7.54 19.53
N CYS A 104 15.10 -7.84 19.10
CA CYS A 104 14.40 -9.04 19.53
C CYS A 104 15.14 -10.32 19.11
N THR A 105 15.18 -11.30 20.00
CA THR A 105 15.75 -12.61 19.72
C THR A 105 14.67 -13.61 19.31
N PHE A 106 15.06 -14.64 18.57
CA PHE A 106 14.14 -15.70 18.16
C PHE A 106 13.42 -16.33 19.36
N LYS A 107 14.18 -16.65 20.42
CA LYS A 107 13.66 -17.24 21.66
C LYS A 107 12.67 -16.32 22.39
N LYS A 108 12.90 -15.00 22.37
CA LYS A 108 11.97 -14.04 22.98
C LYS A 108 10.61 -14.07 22.27
N LEU A 109 10.62 -14.09 20.94
CA LEU A 109 9.38 -14.19 20.15
C LEU A 109 8.68 -15.54 20.30
N GLU A 110 9.41 -16.66 20.36
CA GLU A 110 8.82 -17.98 20.64
C GLU A 110 8.02 -17.97 21.95
N ASN A 111 8.62 -17.41 23.01
CA ASN A 111 7.99 -17.32 24.32
C ASN A 111 6.79 -16.35 24.33
N GLU A 112 6.91 -15.19 23.68
CA GLU A 112 5.86 -14.17 23.64
C GLU A 112 4.60 -14.65 22.91
N PHE A 113 4.78 -15.39 21.80
CA PHE A 113 3.68 -15.89 20.99
C PHE A 113 3.27 -17.34 21.34
N TYR A 114 3.92 -17.98 22.31
CA TYR A 114 3.71 -19.39 22.67
C TYR A 114 3.78 -20.34 21.45
N LEU A 115 4.72 -20.09 20.53
CA LEU A 115 4.88 -20.88 19.31
C LEU A 115 6.11 -21.77 19.38
N SER A 116 5.98 -23.00 18.88
CA SER A 116 7.14 -23.88 18.69
C SER A 116 8.09 -23.32 17.64
N LYS A 117 9.38 -23.66 17.75
CA LYS A 117 10.44 -23.29 16.79
C LYS A 117 10.06 -23.53 15.34
N ALA A 118 9.53 -24.71 15.04
CA ALA A 118 9.12 -25.07 13.68
C ALA A 118 7.97 -24.18 13.17
N THR A 119 6.98 -23.89 14.01
CA THR A 119 5.87 -23.00 13.66
C THR A 119 6.36 -21.57 13.44
N MET A 120 7.24 -21.09 14.33
CA MET A 120 7.84 -19.77 14.23
C MET A 120 8.67 -19.64 12.94
N GLN A 121 9.52 -20.62 12.62
CA GLN A 121 10.28 -20.67 11.37
C GLN A 121 9.37 -20.65 10.14
N ARG A 122 8.28 -21.44 10.12
CA ARG A 122 7.32 -21.45 9.01
C ARG A 122 6.69 -20.07 8.80
N ARG A 123 6.33 -19.38 9.89
CA ARG A 123 5.79 -18.01 9.84
C ARG A 123 6.84 -17.03 9.30
N MET A 124 8.11 -17.14 9.69
CA MET A 124 9.20 -16.34 9.13
C MET A 124 9.38 -16.56 7.63
N GLN A 125 9.40 -17.81 7.17
CA GLN A 125 9.53 -18.11 5.73
C GLN A 125 8.39 -17.49 4.92
N LYS A 126 7.18 -17.49 5.47
CA LYS A 126 6.00 -16.85 4.85
C LYS A 126 6.17 -15.35 4.64
N MET A 127 6.92 -14.66 5.51
CA MET A 127 7.16 -13.21 5.43
C MET A 127 8.27 -12.84 4.45
N LYS A 128 9.20 -13.76 4.15
CA LYS A 128 10.35 -13.45 3.29
C LYS A 128 9.96 -12.85 1.93
N PRO A 129 8.99 -13.39 1.17
CA PRO A 129 8.62 -12.79 -0.12
C PRO A 129 8.09 -11.36 0.02
N LEU A 130 7.39 -11.05 1.11
CA LEU A 130 6.95 -9.69 1.39
C LEU A 130 8.17 -8.79 1.62
N LEU A 131 9.03 -9.14 2.58
CA LEU A 131 10.19 -8.33 2.94
C LEU A 131 11.14 -8.11 1.76
N SER A 132 11.43 -9.16 0.98
CA SER A 132 12.29 -9.08 -0.19
C SER A 132 11.74 -8.15 -1.27
N SER A 133 10.42 -8.03 -1.42
CA SER A 133 9.85 -7.06 -2.37
C SER A 133 10.13 -5.61 -1.97
N TYR A 134 10.42 -5.34 -0.70
CA TYR A 134 10.80 -4.04 -0.17
C TYR A 134 12.31 -3.94 0.08
N ASP A 135 13.15 -4.81 -0.49
CA ASP A 135 14.60 -4.87 -0.23
C ASP A 135 14.96 -5.03 1.26
N LEU A 136 14.09 -5.68 2.03
CA LEU A 136 14.27 -5.98 3.44
C LEU A 136 14.52 -7.47 3.66
N THR A 137 15.26 -7.78 4.73
CA THR A 137 15.46 -9.16 5.18
C THR A 137 15.33 -9.25 6.70
N VAL A 138 14.97 -10.42 7.20
CA VAL A 138 14.93 -10.70 8.64
C VAL A 138 15.96 -11.78 8.97
N SER A 139 16.80 -11.52 9.97
CA SER A 139 17.75 -12.48 10.52
C SER A 139 17.91 -12.30 12.02
N PHE A 140 17.81 -13.40 12.77
CA PHE A 140 18.03 -13.41 14.22
C PHE A 140 19.47 -13.76 14.62
N THR A 141 20.37 -13.92 13.65
CA THR A 141 21.78 -14.26 13.91
C THR A 141 22.63 -13.06 14.28
N SER A 142 22.16 -11.86 13.94
CA SER A 142 22.86 -10.58 14.19
C SER A 142 21.82 -9.49 14.31
N ALA A 143 22.05 -8.56 15.24
CA ALA A 143 21.23 -7.37 15.37
C ALA A 143 21.63 -6.29 14.35
N PRO A 144 20.70 -5.45 13.87
CA PRO A 144 19.26 -5.54 14.10
C PRO A 144 18.61 -6.71 13.34
N THR A 145 17.49 -7.20 13.88
CA THR A 145 16.73 -8.34 13.35
C THR A 145 16.17 -8.06 11.97
N LEU A 146 15.62 -6.86 11.75
CA LEU A 146 15.21 -6.37 10.43
C LEU A 146 16.37 -5.61 9.79
N LYS A 147 16.73 -5.99 8.57
CA LYS A 147 17.87 -5.44 7.83
C LYS A 147 17.42 -4.87 6.50
N GLY A 148 18.05 -3.78 6.10
CA GLY A 148 17.81 -3.05 4.86
C GLY A 148 18.34 -1.63 4.99
N ASN A 149 18.14 -0.82 3.95
CA ASN A 149 18.40 0.62 4.04
C ASN A 149 17.43 1.26 5.06
N GLU A 150 17.91 2.18 5.89
CA GLU A 150 17.09 2.80 6.94
C GLU A 150 15.88 3.59 6.38
N LEU A 151 16.00 4.23 5.21
CA LEU A 151 14.85 4.89 4.55
C LEU A 151 13.76 3.86 4.23
N GLN A 152 14.18 2.71 3.71
CA GLN A 152 13.28 1.63 3.33
C GLN A 152 12.64 0.97 4.55
N ILE A 153 13.39 0.81 5.65
CA ILE A 153 12.85 0.34 6.94
C ILE A 153 11.80 1.31 7.48
N ARG A 154 12.07 2.62 7.47
CA ARG A 154 11.12 3.65 7.90
C ARG A 154 9.85 3.65 7.05
N TYR A 155 10.00 3.59 5.73
CA TYR A 155 8.85 3.51 4.82
C TYR A 155 8.02 2.25 5.07
N PHE A 156 8.66 1.09 5.16
CA PHE A 156 7.95 -0.16 5.45
C PHE A 156 7.28 -0.14 6.84
N SER A 157 7.90 0.50 7.82
CA SER A 157 7.32 0.70 9.16
C SER A 157 6.09 1.60 9.13
N LEU A 158 6.07 2.64 8.27
CA LEU A 158 4.87 3.44 8.01
C LEU A 158 3.75 2.57 7.42
N LEU A 159 4.04 1.74 6.42
CA LEU A 159 3.03 0.86 5.82
C LEU A 159 2.46 -0.12 6.85
N VAL A 160 3.31 -0.71 7.69
CA VAL A 160 2.87 -1.61 8.75
C VAL A 160 2.05 -0.87 9.80
N SER A 161 2.43 0.34 10.19
CA SER A 161 1.69 1.11 11.20
C SER A 161 0.29 1.52 10.72
N LEU A 162 0.15 1.86 9.43
CA LEU A 162 -1.16 2.14 8.81
C LEU A 162 -2.06 0.90 8.72
N LEU A 163 -1.48 -0.30 8.66
CA LEU A 163 -2.24 -1.56 8.68
C LEU A 163 -2.55 -2.05 10.09
N TYR A 164 -1.65 -1.79 11.04
CA TYR A 164 -1.79 -2.21 12.43
C TYR A 164 -2.78 -1.34 13.19
N ASP A 165 -2.68 -0.02 13.01
CA ASP A 165 -3.56 0.99 13.61
C ASP A 165 -4.07 1.92 12.50
N PRO A 166 -5.08 1.47 11.72
CA PRO A 166 -5.58 2.22 10.58
C PRO A 166 -6.29 3.50 11.02
N PRO A 167 -6.02 4.63 10.37
CA PRO A 167 -6.62 5.90 10.72
C PRO A 167 -8.11 5.92 10.35
N PHE A 168 -8.93 6.57 11.18
CA PHE A 168 -10.36 6.76 10.89
C PHE A 168 -10.58 7.64 9.65
N THR A 169 -9.73 8.64 9.44
CA THR A 169 -9.74 9.47 8.22
C THR A 169 -8.38 9.51 7.56
N HIS A 170 -8.37 9.32 6.24
CA HIS A 170 -7.16 9.42 5.43
C HIS A 170 -7.00 10.86 4.97
N ASN A 171 -6.14 11.63 5.64
CA ASN A 171 -5.78 12.98 5.23
C ASN A 171 -4.26 13.17 5.21
N LYS A 172 -3.83 14.24 4.52
CA LYS A 172 -2.42 14.55 4.30
C LYS A 172 -1.64 14.76 5.61
N GLN A 173 -2.26 15.41 6.60
CA GLN A 173 -1.64 15.68 7.89
C GLN A 173 -1.41 14.39 8.68
N MET A 174 -2.40 13.51 8.73
CA MET A 174 -2.33 12.23 9.43
C MET A 174 -1.17 11.38 8.88
N LEU A 175 -1.05 11.27 7.55
CA LEU A 175 0.03 10.50 6.94
C LEU A 175 1.42 11.04 7.33
N TYR A 176 1.57 12.36 7.34
CA TYR A 176 2.81 13.01 7.75
C TYR A 176 3.12 12.82 9.23
N GLU A 177 2.14 13.01 10.13
CA GLU A 177 2.35 12.80 11.56
C GLU A 177 2.67 11.33 11.86
N ARG A 178 2.00 10.37 11.21
CA ARG A 178 2.31 8.94 11.35
C ARG A 178 3.72 8.61 10.88
N TYR A 179 4.20 9.23 9.79
CA TYR A 179 5.59 9.07 9.37
C TYR A 179 6.57 9.68 10.37
N LYS A 180 6.25 10.86 10.90
CA LYS A 180 7.06 11.54 11.91
C LYS A 180 7.18 10.72 13.19
N GLU A 181 6.10 10.07 13.65
CA GLU A 181 6.11 9.10 14.75
C GLU A 181 7.06 7.94 14.48
N VAL A 182 6.98 7.33 13.29
CA VAL A 182 7.90 6.26 12.87
C VAL A 182 9.34 6.73 12.93
N GLN A 183 9.65 7.90 12.40
CA GLN A 183 10.99 8.46 12.45
C GLN A 183 11.47 8.72 13.89
N GLN A 184 10.64 9.35 14.73
CA GLN A 184 10.95 9.59 16.15
C GLN A 184 11.26 8.28 16.87
N TYR A 185 10.46 7.25 16.60
CA TYR A 185 10.63 5.92 17.16
C TYR A 185 11.96 5.29 16.74
N ARG A 186 12.28 5.29 15.43
CA ARG A 186 13.55 4.78 14.91
C ARG A 186 14.75 5.55 15.47
N ASN A 187 14.63 6.86 15.63
CA ASN A 187 15.67 7.71 16.23
C ASN A 187 15.88 7.36 17.71
N SER A 188 14.80 7.11 18.47
CA SER A 188 14.89 6.68 19.88
C SER A 188 15.57 5.32 20.05
N GLN A 189 15.53 4.47 19.02
CA GLN A 189 16.22 3.19 18.96
C GLN A 189 17.68 3.30 18.51
N GLY A 190 18.18 4.52 18.24
CA GLY A 190 19.56 4.79 17.81
C GLY A 190 19.79 4.75 16.30
N PHE A 191 18.75 4.59 15.48
CA PHE A 191 18.87 4.53 14.02
C PHE A 191 18.75 5.92 13.38
N LEU A 192 19.76 6.76 13.62
CA LEU A 192 19.84 8.11 13.05
C LEU A 192 20.33 8.08 11.60
N LEU A 193 19.74 8.94 10.76
CA LEU A 193 20.30 9.23 9.45
C LEU A 193 21.39 10.28 9.64
N SER A 194 22.62 9.82 9.89
CA SER A 194 23.78 10.69 10.13
C SER A 194 24.02 11.68 8.98
N LYS A 195 24.77 12.76 9.23
CA LYS A 195 25.25 13.74 8.22
C LYS A 195 26.07 13.13 7.07
N ALA A 196 26.31 11.81 7.07
CA ALA A 196 26.92 11.11 5.95
C ALA A 196 25.94 11.05 4.78
N VAL A 197 26.14 12.00 3.86
CA VAL A 197 25.67 12.13 2.48
C VAL A 197 25.02 10.86 1.92
N PHE A 198 23.76 10.60 2.28
CA PHE A 198 22.90 9.77 1.46
C PHE A 198 22.37 10.67 0.37
N THR A 199 23.08 10.72 -0.76
CA THR A 199 22.47 11.16 -2.02
C THR A 199 21.78 9.91 -2.55
N PRO A 200 20.45 9.80 -2.45
CA PRO A 200 19.80 8.75 -3.21
C PRO A 200 20.15 9.00 -4.66
N THR A 201 20.63 7.98 -5.37
CA THR A 201 20.80 7.99 -6.81
C THR A 201 19.42 7.97 -7.47
N THR A 202 18.62 9.00 -7.17
CA THR A 202 17.31 9.24 -7.77
C THR A 202 17.50 9.41 -9.26
N LYS A 203 16.80 8.59 -10.04
CA LYS A 203 16.94 8.52 -11.49
C LYS A 203 15.86 9.31 -12.20
N TYR A 204 14.78 9.66 -11.49
CA TYR A 204 13.66 10.43 -12.03
C TYR A 204 13.69 11.89 -11.60
N TYR A 205 13.68 12.13 -10.28
CA TYR A 205 13.65 13.47 -9.72
C TYR A 205 14.83 13.67 -8.75
N PRO A 206 15.86 14.46 -9.13
CA PRO A 206 16.98 14.74 -8.25
C PRO A 206 16.51 15.57 -7.06
N ILE A 207 16.60 15.00 -5.87
CA ILE A 207 16.30 15.71 -4.63
C ILE A 207 17.33 16.83 -4.44
N PRO A 208 16.92 18.11 -4.30
CA PRO A 208 17.83 19.26 -4.35
C PRO A 208 18.58 19.48 -3.02
N PHE A 209 18.43 18.57 -2.07
CA PHE A 209 19.05 18.60 -0.76
C PHE A 209 19.49 17.19 -0.35
N GLN A 210 20.48 17.13 0.53
CA GLN A 210 20.94 15.87 1.11
C GLN A 210 19.88 15.32 2.08
N ILE A 211 19.73 14.00 2.13
CA ILE A 211 18.79 13.34 3.04
C ILE A 211 19.45 13.07 4.38
N ASN A 212 18.86 13.64 5.43
CA ASN A 212 19.10 13.41 6.85
C ASN A 212 17.74 13.43 7.57
N ASP A 213 17.71 13.22 8.89
CA ASP A 213 16.45 13.19 9.65
C ASP A 213 15.55 14.42 9.42
N THR A 214 16.10 15.64 9.43
CA THR A 214 15.30 16.86 9.26
C THR A 214 14.76 17.01 7.84
N SER A 215 15.63 16.85 6.85
CA SER A 215 15.27 16.98 5.43
C SER A 215 14.39 15.84 4.92
N LEU A 216 14.44 14.67 5.56
CA LEU A 216 13.53 13.57 5.27
C LEU A 216 12.10 13.89 5.71
N LEU A 217 11.90 14.50 6.88
CA LEU A 217 10.59 15.00 7.28
C LEU A 217 10.08 16.05 6.29
N PHE A 218 10.94 16.96 5.86
CA PHE A 218 10.61 17.93 4.83
C PHE A 218 10.18 17.28 3.51
N LEU A 219 10.90 16.25 3.06
CA LEU A 219 10.52 15.46 1.89
C LEU A 219 9.16 14.78 2.08
N TRP A 220 8.86 14.26 3.27
CA TRP A 220 7.57 13.65 3.56
C TRP A 220 6.41 14.64 3.66
N LYS A 221 6.65 15.92 3.97
CA LYS A 221 5.64 16.97 3.77
C LYS A 221 5.28 17.12 2.29
N GLN A 222 6.26 17.00 1.40
CA GLN A 222 6.03 17.06 -0.05
C GLN A 222 5.30 15.80 -0.53
N PHE A 223 5.73 14.60 -0.10
CA PHE A 223 5.09 13.33 -0.48
C PHE A 223 3.66 13.19 0.04
N SER A 224 3.37 13.62 1.27
CA SER A 224 2.01 13.68 1.81
C SER A 224 1.14 14.75 1.12
N GLY A 225 1.76 15.68 0.40
CA GLY A 225 1.07 16.76 -0.31
C GLY A 225 0.63 17.91 0.59
N ILE A 226 1.19 18.01 1.80
CA ILE A 226 1.11 19.21 2.66
C ILE A 226 1.84 20.36 1.97
N GLU A 227 3.00 20.06 1.38
CA GLU A 227 3.77 21.01 0.58
C GLU A 227 3.81 20.57 -0.90
N ASN A 228 4.03 21.54 -1.78
CA ASN A 228 4.29 21.24 -3.19
C ASN A 228 5.63 20.55 -3.34
N ILE A 229 5.71 19.59 -4.25
CA ILE A 229 6.99 18.99 -4.55
C ILE A 229 7.85 20.08 -5.21
N TRP A 230 9.01 20.33 -4.62
CA TRP A 230 10.01 21.19 -5.21
C TRP A 230 10.47 20.46 -6.46
N LEU A 231 10.48 21.14 -7.61
CA LEU A 231 10.87 20.55 -8.89
C LEU A 231 11.69 21.57 -9.67
N LYS A 232 12.68 21.11 -10.42
CA LYS A 232 13.33 21.95 -11.44
C LYS A 232 12.35 22.11 -12.62
N PRO A 233 12.21 23.30 -13.21
CA PRO A 233 11.29 23.53 -14.34
C PRO A 233 11.52 22.57 -15.52
N SER A 234 12.77 22.15 -15.75
CA SER A 234 13.11 21.20 -16.81
C SER A 234 12.50 19.81 -16.65
N LEU A 235 12.08 19.44 -15.44
CA LEU A 235 11.55 18.11 -15.13
C LEU A 235 10.03 18.01 -15.30
N THR A 236 9.32 19.14 -15.34
CA THR A 236 7.86 19.15 -15.46
C THR A 236 7.41 19.10 -16.91
N SER A 237 8.19 19.65 -17.84
CA SER A 237 7.82 19.81 -19.25
C SER A 237 7.30 18.54 -19.94
N GLY A 238 7.99 17.42 -19.79
CA GLY A 238 7.58 16.14 -20.40
C GLY A 238 6.29 15.58 -19.80
N LEU A 239 6.09 15.77 -18.49
CA LEU A 239 4.89 15.33 -17.79
C LEU A 239 3.70 16.23 -18.14
N ASP A 240 3.90 17.54 -18.07
CA ASP A 240 2.89 18.55 -18.39
C ASP A 240 2.43 18.40 -19.84
N PHE A 241 3.36 18.23 -20.79
CA PHE A 241 3.04 17.95 -22.20
C PHE A 241 2.15 16.72 -22.36
N ALA A 242 2.50 15.61 -21.69
CA ALA A 242 1.70 14.39 -21.77
C ALA A 242 0.30 14.57 -21.16
N LEU A 243 0.19 15.31 -20.05
CA LEU A 243 -1.11 15.61 -19.44
C LEU A 243 -1.97 16.49 -20.35
N HIS A 244 -1.40 17.54 -20.94
CA HIS A 244 -2.10 18.39 -21.91
C HIS A 244 -2.54 17.61 -23.16
N ALA A 245 -1.71 16.70 -23.66
CA ALA A 245 -2.01 15.95 -24.88
C ALA A 245 -3.09 14.88 -24.69
N HIS A 246 -3.23 14.32 -23.48
CA HIS A 246 -4.07 13.14 -23.22
C HIS A 246 -5.23 13.39 -22.26
N THR A 247 -5.43 14.63 -21.79
CA THR A 247 -6.54 14.96 -20.88
C THR A 247 -7.21 16.27 -21.29
N GLU A 248 -8.50 16.39 -20.97
CA GLU A 248 -9.31 17.61 -21.19
C GLU A 248 -9.51 18.38 -19.87
N LEU A 249 -8.49 18.37 -19.00
CA LEU A 249 -8.52 19.08 -17.73
C LEU A 249 -8.19 20.56 -17.94
N ASN A 250 -8.77 21.43 -17.11
CA ASN A 250 -8.38 22.83 -17.08
C ASN A 250 -6.98 23.00 -16.47
N GLU A 251 -6.37 24.18 -16.68
CA GLU A 251 -4.99 24.46 -16.28
C GLU A 251 -4.73 24.22 -14.78
N LEU A 252 -5.64 24.64 -13.89
CA LEU A 252 -5.49 24.44 -12.45
C LEU A 252 -5.50 22.95 -12.06
N LYS A 253 -6.39 22.15 -12.67
CA LYS A 253 -6.43 20.69 -12.45
C LYS A 253 -5.21 20.00 -13.03
N LEU A 254 -4.69 20.47 -14.16
CA LEU A 254 -3.45 19.96 -14.75
C LEU A 254 -2.25 20.19 -13.82
N ILE A 255 -2.10 21.39 -13.26
CA ILE A 255 -1.04 21.70 -12.30
C ILE A 255 -1.16 20.80 -11.05
N SER A 256 -2.38 20.64 -10.51
CA SER A 256 -2.65 19.74 -9.38
C SER A 256 -2.28 18.29 -9.69
N LEU A 257 -2.70 17.78 -10.86
CA LEU A 257 -2.41 16.42 -11.29
C LEU A 257 -0.92 16.20 -11.56
N SER A 258 -0.25 17.17 -12.18
CA SER A 258 1.19 17.16 -12.40
C SER A 258 1.95 17.01 -11.08
N GLN A 259 1.58 17.81 -10.06
CA GLN A 259 2.14 17.69 -8.71
C GLN A 259 1.89 16.31 -8.07
N LYS A 260 0.71 15.71 -8.25
CA LYS A 260 0.41 14.37 -7.73
C LYS A 260 1.23 13.28 -8.43
N LEU A 261 1.41 13.36 -9.75
CA LEU A 261 2.19 12.40 -10.51
C LEU A 261 3.69 12.52 -10.23
N HIS A 262 4.22 13.73 -10.10
CA HIS A 262 5.59 13.93 -9.67
C HIS A 262 5.84 13.34 -8.27
N ARG A 263 4.94 13.55 -7.31
CA ARG A 263 5.03 12.91 -5.98
C ARG A 263 5.05 11.38 -6.10
N LEU A 264 4.13 10.80 -6.88
CA LEU A 264 4.04 9.36 -7.07
C LEU A 264 5.33 8.80 -7.68
N HIS A 265 5.82 9.37 -8.78
CA HIS A 265 7.05 8.91 -9.42
C HIS A 265 8.27 9.08 -8.51
N SER A 266 8.37 10.19 -7.76
CA SER A 266 9.46 10.40 -6.80
C SER A 266 9.42 9.40 -5.64
N LEU A 267 8.23 9.01 -5.17
CA LEU A 267 8.06 7.93 -4.20
C LEU A 267 8.55 6.59 -4.78
N CYS A 268 8.14 6.25 -6.00
CA CYS A 268 8.54 5.03 -6.69
C CYS A 268 10.04 4.99 -7.05
N ASP A 269 10.67 6.13 -7.24
CA ASP A 269 12.12 6.21 -7.48
C ASP A 269 12.92 6.04 -6.17
N LEU A 270 12.34 6.45 -5.02
CA LEU A 270 13.00 6.41 -3.73
C LEU A 270 12.79 5.09 -2.96
N TYR A 271 11.64 4.44 -3.11
CA TYR A 271 11.24 3.29 -2.31
C TYR A 271 10.89 2.08 -3.17
N SER A 272 11.40 0.92 -2.75
CA SER A 272 11.06 -0.37 -3.35
C SER A 272 9.78 -0.94 -2.75
N GLY A 273 9.19 -1.90 -3.46
CA GLY A 273 8.01 -2.65 -3.03
C GLY A 273 6.70 -1.99 -3.47
N SER A 274 5.61 -2.74 -3.32
CA SER A 274 4.33 -2.27 -3.85
C SER A 274 3.72 -1.18 -2.98
N PHE A 275 3.17 -0.14 -3.61
CA PHE A 275 2.37 0.87 -2.91
C PHE A 275 0.94 0.40 -2.63
N LEU A 276 0.54 -0.74 -3.19
CA LEU A 276 -0.74 -1.38 -2.88
C LEU A 276 -0.60 -2.23 -1.62
N PHE A 277 -1.57 -2.13 -0.71
CA PHE A 277 -1.64 -3.05 0.43
C PHE A 277 -2.17 -4.43 0.02
N THR A 278 -3.04 -4.48 -1.00
CA THR A 278 -3.78 -5.67 -1.45
C THR A 278 -3.52 -5.98 -2.92
N TYR A 279 -3.35 -7.27 -3.25
CA TYR A 279 -3.18 -7.68 -4.64
C TYR A 279 -4.47 -7.48 -5.39
N ASN A 280 -4.45 -6.52 -6.32
CA ASN A 280 -5.54 -6.26 -7.22
C ASN A 280 -5.14 -6.77 -8.62
N PRO A 281 -5.53 -8.00 -9.02
CA PRO A 281 -5.21 -8.52 -10.36
C PRO A 281 -5.93 -7.77 -11.49
N PHE A 282 -6.79 -6.80 -11.18
CA PHE A 282 -7.68 -6.15 -12.14
C PHE A 282 -7.09 -4.84 -12.66
N PHE A 283 -5.85 -4.92 -13.17
CA PHE A 283 -5.19 -3.84 -13.90
C PHE A 283 -5.81 -3.65 -15.29
N PHE A 284 -7.09 -3.25 -15.36
CA PHE A 284 -7.72 -2.93 -16.63
C PHE A 284 -7.58 -1.45 -16.95
N VAL A 285 -6.39 -1.08 -17.41
CA VAL A 285 -6.03 0.32 -17.63
C VAL A 285 -6.34 0.74 -19.07
N LYS A 286 -7.53 1.27 -19.29
CA LYS A 286 -7.93 1.79 -20.62
C LYS A 286 -7.39 3.21 -20.83
N ASP A 287 -7.57 4.08 -19.84
CA ASP A 287 -7.34 5.52 -20.00
C ASP A 287 -5.87 5.91 -19.78
N ALA A 288 -5.15 5.24 -18.87
CA ALA A 288 -3.76 5.59 -18.60
C ALA A 288 -2.74 4.99 -19.59
N LYS A 289 -3.17 4.14 -20.54
CA LYS A 289 -2.26 3.53 -21.53
C LYS A 289 -1.50 4.58 -22.34
N ARG A 290 -2.18 5.66 -22.75
CA ARG A 290 -1.56 6.76 -23.51
C ARG A 290 -0.58 7.57 -22.67
N LEU A 291 -0.89 7.79 -21.38
CA LEU A 291 0.02 8.43 -20.44
C LEU A 291 1.27 7.57 -20.21
N THR A 292 1.12 6.28 -19.92
CA THR A 292 2.26 5.35 -19.75
C THR A 292 3.16 5.32 -20.98
N GLN A 293 2.57 5.31 -22.19
CA GLN A 293 3.35 5.37 -23.44
C GLN A 293 4.10 6.69 -23.60
N SER A 294 3.48 7.81 -23.23
CA SER A 294 4.11 9.13 -23.31
C SER A 294 5.22 9.28 -22.27
N PHE A 295 4.97 8.90 -21.02
CA PHE A 295 5.97 8.90 -19.95
C PHE A 295 7.17 8.03 -20.27
N THR A 296 6.95 6.88 -20.92
CA THR A 296 8.04 6.02 -21.41
C THR A 296 8.98 6.73 -22.40
N LYS A 297 8.46 7.67 -23.18
CA LYS A 297 9.24 8.42 -24.19
C LYS A 297 9.82 9.73 -23.65
N LEU A 298 9.10 10.38 -22.74
CA LEU A 298 9.35 11.76 -22.34
C LEU A 298 10.06 11.87 -20.98
N LEU A 299 9.89 10.89 -20.09
CA LEU A 299 10.41 10.96 -18.73
C LEU A 299 11.69 10.12 -18.58
N PRO A 300 12.72 10.65 -17.90
CA PRO A 300 13.97 9.95 -17.70
C PRO A 300 13.77 8.70 -16.84
N ASN A 301 14.37 7.58 -17.24
CA ASN A 301 14.39 6.31 -16.50
C ASN A 301 13.00 5.75 -16.13
N TYR A 302 11.93 6.23 -16.78
CA TYR A 302 10.57 5.81 -16.47
C TYR A 302 10.35 4.30 -16.65
N GLN A 303 10.98 3.68 -17.66
CA GLN A 303 10.93 2.24 -17.86
C GLN A 303 11.49 1.45 -16.67
N GLN A 304 12.55 1.96 -16.04
CA GLN A 304 13.11 1.32 -14.84
C GLN A 304 12.12 1.42 -13.68
N ILE A 305 11.51 2.59 -13.46
CA ILE A 305 10.51 2.77 -12.41
C ILE A 305 9.31 1.86 -12.65
N LEU A 306 8.81 1.77 -13.89
CA LEU A 306 7.68 0.92 -14.26
C LEU A 306 7.99 -0.58 -14.07
N THR A 307 9.25 -0.98 -14.24
CA THR A 307 9.69 -2.36 -14.00
C THR A 307 9.64 -2.70 -12.51
N THR A 308 10.05 -1.77 -11.65
CA THR A 308 9.99 -1.92 -10.18
C THR A 308 8.56 -1.78 -9.64
N HIS A 309 7.77 -0.89 -10.25
CA HIS A 309 6.39 -0.55 -9.85
C HIS A 309 5.41 -0.73 -11.01
N PRO A 310 5.10 -1.99 -11.38
CA PRO A 310 4.17 -2.29 -12.47
C PRO A 310 2.73 -1.80 -12.20
N GLU A 311 2.40 -1.44 -10.95
CA GLU A 311 1.10 -0.89 -10.58
C GLU A 311 0.91 0.59 -10.93
N LEU A 312 1.96 1.31 -11.37
CA LEU A 312 1.88 2.74 -11.70
C LEU A 312 0.70 3.13 -12.61
N PRO A 313 0.41 2.41 -13.71
CA PRO A 313 -0.71 2.74 -14.59
C PRO A 313 -2.07 2.74 -13.88
N TYR A 314 -2.25 1.89 -12.86
CA TYR A 314 -3.47 1.87 -12.05
C TYR A 314 -3.61 3.15 -11.21
N PHE A 315 -2.52 3.64 -10.63
CA PHE A 315 -2.56 4.90 -9.88
C PHE A 315 -2.89 6.09 -10.77
N TYR A 316 -2.40 6.13 -12.01
CA TYR A 316 -2.76 7.19 -12.94
C TYR A 316 -4.25 7.20 -13.24
N GLU A 317 -4.84 6.02 -13.48
CA GLU A 317 -6.28 5.90 -13.72
C GLU A 317 -7.08 6.40 -12.51
N LYS A 318 -6.66 6.04 -11.29
CA LYS A 318 -7.32 6.53 -10.07
C LYS A 318 -7.19 8.04 -9.88
N LEU A 319 -6.02 8.61 -10.17
CA LEU A 319 -5.81 10.05 -10.12
C LEU A 319 -6.65 10.78 -11.17
N LEU A 320 -6.72 10.27 -12.40
CA LEU A 320 -7.56 10.83 -13.47
C LEU A 320 -9.06 10.75 -13.12
N GLN A 321 -9.52 9.59 -12.63
CA GLN A 321 -10.89 9.40 -12.17
C GLN A 321 -11.26 10.42 -11.10
N TYR A 322 -10.38 10.64 -10.10
CA TYR A 322 -10.60 11.62 -9.04
C TYR A 322 -10.69 13.07 -9.56
N GLU A 323 -9.81 13.47 -10.49
CA GLU A 323 -9.84 14.82 -11.06
C GLU A 323 -11.02 15.05 -12.02
N SER A 324 -11.51 13.98 -12.64
CA SER A 324 -12.69 14.00 -13.50
C SER A 324 -14.00 14.01 -12.72
N SER A 325 -14.12 13.23 -11.63
CA SER A 325 -15.34 13.17 -10.81
C SER A 325 -15.58 14.44 -10.00
N SER A 326 -14.51 15.19 -9.67
CA SER A 326 -14.62 16.54 -9.15
C SER A 326 -15.18 17.56 -10.15
N LYS A 327 -15.48 17.19 -11.41
CA LYS A 327 -16.33 18.01 -12.31
C LYS A 327 -17.79 18.03 -11.86
N ASN A 328 -18.31 16.93 -11.30
CA ASN A 328 -19.75 16.79 -11.03
C ASN A 328 -20.17 17.38 -9.67
N SER A 329 -19.24 17.50 -8.71
CA SER A 329 -19.54 18.14 -7.41
C SER A 329 -19.51 19.67 -7.46
N SER A 330 -18.96 20.27 -8.53
CA SER A 330 -18.97 21.73 -8.72
C SER A 330 -20.18 22.25 -9.50
N GLN A 331 -21.00 21.37 -10.06
CA GLN A 331 -22.19 21.73 -10.84
C GLN A 331 -23.52 21.55 -10.09
N ILE A 332 -23.50 21.11 -8.83
CA ILE A 332 -24.71 20.88 -8.00
C ILE A 332 -24.93 22.01 -6.97
N ILE A 333 -24.16 23.10 -7.00
CA ILE A 333 -24.38 24.28 -6.12
C ILE A 333 -24.65 25.55 -6.96
N ALA A 334 -25.33 25.39 -8.09
CA ALA A 334 -25.81 26.52 -8.88
C ALA A 334 -27.16 26.17 -9.52
N GLU A 335 -28.12 25.81 -8.68
CA GLU A 335 -29.56 25.87 -8.95
C GLU A 335 -30.27 25.63 -7.61
N ASP A 336 -30.37 26.71 -6.83
CA ASP A 336 -31.51 27.08 -6.00
C ASP A 336 -31.39 28.58 -5.67
#